data_AF-A0A2U1DFC4-F1
#
_entry.id   AF-A0A2U1DFC4-F1
#
_cell.length_a   1.000
_cell.length_b   1.000
_cell.length_c   1.000
_cell.angle_alpha   90.00
_cell.angle_beta   90.00
_cell.angle_gamma   90.00
#
_symmetry.space_group_name_H-M   'P 1'
#
loop_
_entity.id
_entity.type
_entity.pdbx_description
1 polymer ?
#
loop_
_entity_poly.entity_id
_entity_poly.type
_entity_poly.pdbx_seq_one_letter_code
_entity_poly.pdbx_strand_id
1 'polypeptide(L)'
;MESFQEPEVSLEKALSDLPFVKAGSQNNVYNKKPTEYVALHYRLDSRTPLTQNIARANNINDLKIYKEVVKSKHEGHNMKYNELSERLKTHKHQDKFLDRYKALDYNRPSHTIVAHIAKDGHHYIHPDIDQNRSITLREAARIQGFSDDFYFENSRTAAFIQIGNAVPPIFSEKIAKAIRELNLT
;
A
#
# COMPACT_ATOMS: atom_id res chain seq x y z
N MET A 1 11.48 11.02 -25.73
CA MET A 1 12.08 10.50 -24.48
C MET A 1 11.38 11.05 -23.25
N GLU A 2 11.13 12.36 -23.15
CA GLU A 2 10.35 12.95 -22.04
C GLU A 2 8.92 12.38 -21.88
N SER A 3 8.30 11.90 -22.97
CA SER A 3 6.97 11.28 -22.97
C SER A 3 6.83 9.99 -22.14
N PHE A 4 7.94 9.34 -21.77
CA PHE A 4 7.95 8.10 -21.00
C PHE A 4 8.37 8.27 -19.54
N GLN A 5 8.71 9.49 -19.12
CA GLN A 5 9.06 9.76 -17.74
C GLN A 5 7.80 9.83 -16.89
N GLU A 6 7.73 9.00 -15.84
CA GLU A 6 6.67 9.09 -14.83
C GLU A 6 7.16 9.90 -13.63
N PRO A 7 6.41 10.92 -13.18
CA PRO A 7 6.76 11.66 -11.99
C PRO A 7 6.67 10.75 -10.76
N GLU A 8 7.43 11.08 -9.73
CA GLU A 8 7.31 10.43 -8.43
C GLU A 8 5.88 10.60 -7.87
N VAL A 9 5.30 9.49 -7.40
CA VAL A 9 3.93 9.46 -6.86
C VAL A 9 4.01 9.20 -5.38
N SER A 10 3.62 10.19 -4.58
CA SER A 10 3.53 10.04 -3.14
C SER A 10 2.38 9.11 -2.76
N LEU A 11 2.51 8.44 -1.61
CA LEU A 11 1.44 7.58 -1.10
C LEU A 11 0.14 8.36 -0.90
N GLU A 12 0.22 9.60 -0.38
CA GLU A 12 -0.97 10.46 -0.22
C GLU A 12 -1.67 10.68 -1.55
N LYS A 13 -0.93 11.00 -2.62
CA LYS A 13 -1.49 11.23 -3.95
C LYS A 13 -2.22 9.99 -4.45
N ALA A 14 -1.61 8.81 -4.31
CA ALA A 14 -2.18 7.55 -4.78
C ALA A 14 -3.44 7.11 -4.01
N LEU A 15 -3.52 7.43 -2.71
CA LEU A 15 -4.60 6.97 -1.83
C LEU A 15 -5.61 8.07 -1.45
N SER A 16 -5.44 9.29 -1.99
CA SER A 16 -6.10 10.54 -1.55
C SER A 16 -7.62 10.49 -1.40
N ASP A 17 -8.31 9.68 -2.20
CA ASP A 17 -9.77 9.55 -2.22
C ASP A 17 -10.31 8.25 -1.61
N LEU A 18 -9.44 7.39 -1.07
CA LEU A 18 -9.85 6.20 -0.34
C LEU A 18 -10.42 6.59 1.03
N PRO A 19 -11.48 5.90 1.48
CA PRO A 19 -12.09 6.20 2.76
C PRO A 19 -11.27 5.64 3.92
N PHE A 20 -11.51 6.21 5.10
CA PHE A 20 -10.95 5.73 6.36
C PHE A 20 -11.38 4.29 6.67
N VAL A 21 -10.43 3.46 7.11
CA VAL A 21 -10.64 2.06 7.51
C VAL A 21 -9.85 1.78 8.79
N LYS A 22 -10.47 1.14 9.79
CA LYS A 22 -9.75 0.60 10.97
C LYS A 22 -9.32 -0.85 10.75
N ALA A 23 -8.33 -1.30 11.52
CA ALA A 23 -7.98 -2.71 11.61
C ALA A 23 -9.23 -3.60 11.80
N GLY A 24 -9.33 -4.67 10.99
CA GLY A 24 -10.45 -5.62 11.02
C GLY A 24 -11.75 -5.13 10.39
N SER A 25 -11.79 -3.94 9.78
CA SER A 25 -12.97 -3.39 9.12
C SER A 25 -12.79 -3.24 7.61
N GLN A 26 -13.86 -2.85 6.92
CA GLN A 26 -13.84 -2.55 5.49
C GLN A 26 -14.65 -1.28 5.21
N ASN A 27 -14.27 -0.56 4.16
CA ASN A 27 -15.06 0.55 3.64
C ASN A 27 -14.89 0.66 2.13
N ASN A 28 -15.92 0.24 1.40
CA ASN A 28 -15.94 0.15 -0.06
C ASN A 28 -16.76 1.28 -0.70
N VAL A 29 -16.75 2.47 -0.09
CA VAL A 29 -17.45 3.65 -0.62
C VAL A 29 -16.47 4.82 -0.69
N TYR A 30 -16.26 5.36 -1.89
CA TYR A 30 -15.48 6.59 -2.05
C TYR A 30 -16.17 7.74 -1.31
N ASN A 31 -15.40 8.50 -0.53
CA ASN A 31 -15.91 9.63 0.24
C ASN A 31 -15.38 10.98 -0.27
N LYS A 32 -14.53 10.99 -1.30
CA LYS A 32 -13.94 12.17 -1.91
C LYS A 32 -13.94 12.05 -3.43
N LYS A 33 -13.81 13.20 -4.10
CA LYS A 33 -13.55 13.25 -5.54
C LYS A 33 -12.10 12.83 -5.81
N PRO A 34 -11.83 12.10 -6.91
CA PRO A 34 -10.46 11.73 -7.26
C PRO A 34 -9.67 12.99 -7.65
N THR A 35 -8.37 12.97 -7.36
CA THR A 35 -7.42 13.91 -7.98
C THR A 35 -7.24 13.57 -9.46
N GLU A 36 -6.62 14.45 -10.24
CA GLU A 36 -6.33 14.18 -11.66
C GLU A 36 -5.56 12.86 -11.85
N TYR A 37 -4.53 12.63 -11.02
CA TYR A 37 -3.75 11.40 -11.07
C TYR A 37 -4.60 10.15 -10.74
N VAL A 38 -5.42 10.22 -9.70
CA VAL A 38 -6.30 9.10 -9.33
C VAL A 38 -7.33 8.83 -10.43
N ALA A 39 -7.93 9.86 -11.02
CA ALA A 39 -8.87 9.72 -12.12
C ALA A 39 -8.21 9.12 -13.37
N LEU A 40 -6.96 9.50 -13.65
CA LEU A 40 -6.22 9.04 -14.82
C LEU A 40 -5.73 7.59 -14.71
N HIS A 41 -5.37 7.14 -13.51
CA HIS A 41 -4.69 5.84 -13.34
C HIS A 41 -5.49 4.79 -12.55
N TYR A 42 -6.39 5.20 -11.65
CA TYR A 42 -7.08 4.29 -10.76
C TYR A 42 -8.59 4.27 -10.99
N ARG A 43 -9.23 5.44 -11.09
CA ARG A 43 -10.68 5.59 -11.24
C ARG A 43 -11.06 6.07 -12.64
N LEU A 44 -10.79 5.21 -13.61
CA LEU A 44 -10.94 5.49 -15.04
C LEU A 44 -12.39 5.80 -15.46
N ASP A 45 -13.38 5.21 -14.79
CA ASP A 45 -14.81 5.53 -14.93
C ASP A 45 -15.36 6.03 -13.59
N SER A 46 -16.10 7.13 -13.63
CA SER A 46 -16.86 7.68 -12.48
C SER A 46 -17.80 6.68 -11.80
N ARG A 47 -18.21 5.63 -12.52
CA ARG A 47 -19.10 4.55 -12.07
C ARG A 47 -18.35 3.36 -11.47
N THR A 48 -17.01 3.31 -11.60
CA THR A 48 -16.22 2.21 -11.04
C THR A 48 -16.44 2.12 -9.54
N PRO A 49 -16.94 0.99 -9.01
CA PRO A 49 -17.14 0.84 -7.57
C PRO A 49 -15.80 0.70 -6.85
N LEU A 50 -15.71 1.20 -5.61
CA LEU A 50 -14.60 0.84 -4.74
C LEU A 50 -14.80 -0.60 -4.28
N THR A 51 -13.80 -1.46 -4.51
CA THR A 51 -13.87 -2.86 -4.08
C THR A 51 -12.62 -3.24 -3.30
N GLN A 52 -12.75 -4.25 -2.44
CA GLN A 52 -11.65 -4.90 -1.72
C GLN A 52 -10.79 -3.93 -0.85
N ASN A 53 -11.37 -2.81 -0.41
CA ASN A 53 -10.77 -1.92 0.59
C ASN A 53 -11.06 -2.45 2.00
N ILE A 54 -10.38 -3.56 2.32
CA ILE A 54 -10.59 -4.37 3.51
C ILE A 54 -9.28 -4.46 4.30
N ALA A 55 -9.29 -4.06 5.55
CA ALA A 55 -8.15 -4.19 6.45
C ALA A 55 -8.15 -5.55 7.16
N ARG A 56 -6.97 -6.14 7.37
CA ARG A 56 -6.85 -7.32 8.23
C ARG A 56 -7.12 -6.96 9.69
N ALA A 57 -7.62 -7.91 10.46
CA ALA A 57 -7.58 -7.81 11.91
C ALA A 57 -6.13 -7.93 12.38
N ASN A 58 -5.80 -7.18 13.42
CA ASN A 58 -4.49 -7.19 14.08
C ASN A 58 -4.69 -7.48 15.56
N ASN A 59 -3.74 -8.16 16.18
CA ASN A 59 -3.79 -8.38 17.62
C ASN A 59 -3.47 -7.07 18.37
N ILE A 60 -3.81 -7.01 19.65
CA ILE A 60 -3.65 -5.80 20.47
C ILE A 60 -2.18 -5.36 20.58
N ASN A 61 -1.23 -6.30 20.59
CA ASN A 61 0.20 -5.98 20.68
C ASN A 61 0.69 -5.32 19.39
N ASP A 62 0.35 -5.87 18.23
CA ASP A 62 0.68 -5.29 16.92
C ASP A 62 0.13 -3.87 16.82
N LEU A 63 -1.12 -3.66 17.25
CA LEU A 63 -1.75 -2.34 17.25
C LEU A 63 -1.05 -1.32 18.16
N LYS A 64 -0.40 -1.77 19.24
CA LYS A 64 0.43 -0.91 20.09
C LYS A 64 1.77 -0.60 19.42
N ILE A 65 2.40 -1.60 18.81
CA ILE A 65 3.65 -1.44 18.05
C ILE A 65 3.44 -0.47 16.88
N TYR A 66 2.36 -0.62 16.12
CA TYR A 66 2.04 0.24 14.99
C TYR A 66 1.98 1.71 15.40
N LYS A 67 1.39 2.01 16.56
CA LYS A 67 1.37 3.39 17.09
C LYS A 67 2.77 3.92 17.41
N GLU A 68 3.67 3.12 17.99
CA GLU A 68 5.05 3.54 18.26
C GLU A 68 5.81 3.77 16.95
N VAL A 69 5.68 2.85 15.99
CA VAL A 69 6.35 2.91 14.69
C VAL A 69 5.87 4.10 13.85
N VAL A 70 4.55 4.34 13.78
CA VAL A 70 3.98 5.48 13.04
C VAL A 70 4.38 6.81 13.66
N LYS A 71 4.38 6.93 15.00
CA LYS A 71 4.87 8.16 15.67
C LYS A 71 6.33 8.44 15.34
N SER A 72 7.18 7.42 15.47
CA SER A 72 8.60 7.54 15.14
C SER A 72 8.81 7.90 13.67
N LYS A 73 7.97 7.35 12.78
CA LYS A 73 8.00 7.67 11.34
C LYS A 73 7.65 9.12 11.06
N HIS A 74 6.67 9.69 11.76
CA HIS A 74 6.33 11.12 11.65
C HIS A 74 7.45 12.05 12.14
N GLU A 75 8.31 11.56 13.05
CA GLU A 75 9.53 12.25 13.50
C GLU A 75 10.72 12.05 12.54
N GLY A 76 10.51 11.35 11.42
CA GLY A 76 11.53 11.08 10.40
C GLY A 76 12.40 9.86 10.68
N HIS A 77 12.08 9.06 11.70
CA HIS A 77 12.85 7.88 12.09
C HIS A 77 12.16 6.58 11.69
N ASN A 78 12.90 5.62 11.12
CA ASN A 78 12.40 4.27 10.88
C ASN A 78 12.78 3.39 12.07
N MET A 79 11.87 3.31 13.04
CA MET A 79 12.05 2.52 14.25
C MET A 79 12.36 1.04 13.95
N LYS A 80 13.40 0.52 14.60
CA LYS A 80 13.76 -0.89 14.60
C LYS A 80 13.10 -1.64 15.75
N TYR A 81 12.97 -2.95 15.60
CA TYR A 81 12.32 -3.80 16.59
C TYR A 81 12.97 -3.73 18.00
N ASN A 82 14.30 -3.60 18.07
CA ASN A 82 15.02 -3.46 19.34
C ASN A 82 14.85 -2.08 19.99
N GLU A 83 14.28 -1.09 19.29
CA GLU A 83 13.97 0.24 19.82
C GLU A 83 12.55 0.34 20.41
N LEU A 84 11.72 -0.69 20.21
CA LEU A 84 10.37 -0.74 20.77
C LEU A 84 10.37 -0.68 22.30
N SER A 85 9.26 -0.27 22.91
CA SER A 85 9.06 -0.45 24.35
C SER A 85 9.25 -1.92 24.76
N GLU A 86 10.02 -2.21 25.82
CA GLU A 86 10.31 -3.59 26.28
C GLU A 86 9.06 -4.47 26.43
N ARG A 87 7.97 -3.92 26.96
CA ARG A 87 6.68 -4.62 27.14
C ARG A 87 6.04 -5.12 25.82
N LEU A 88 6.44 -4.57 24.68
CA LEU A 88 5.92 -4.94 23.36
C LEU A 88 6.80 -5.97 22.65
N LYS A 89 8.04 -6.17 23.13
CA LYS A 89 8.99 -7.11 22.55
C LYS A 89 8.66 -8.53 23.00
N THR A 90 8.06 -9.32 22.10
CA THR A 90 7.66 -10.71 22.38
C THR A 90 8.64 -11.75 21.82
N HIS A 91 9.49 -11.37 20.87
CA HIS A 91 10.49 -12.25 20.26
C HIS A 91 11.77 -12.39 21.08
N LYS A 92 12.25 -13.64 21.21
CA LYS A 92 13.49 -14.01 21.91
C LYS A 92 14.76 -13.44 21.27
N HIS A 93 14.80 -13.38 19.94
CA HIS A 93 15.92 -12.81 19.18
C HIS A 93 15.57 -11.39 18.76
N GLN A 94 16.04 -10.41 19.53
CA GLN A 94 15.78 -8.98 19.29
C GLN A 94 16.78 -8.35 18.31
N ASP A 95 17.84 -9.07 17.97
CA ASP A 95 18.91 -8.69 17.04
C ASP A 95 18.60 -9.05 15.57
N LYS A 96 17.53 -9.82 15.34
CA LYS A 96 17.12 -10.31 14.02
C LYS A 96 15.81 -9.66 13.58
N PHE A 97 15.63 -9.52 12.27
CA PHE A 97 14.43 -8.91 11.65
C PHE A 97 14.12 -7.52 12.24
N LEU A 98 15.16 -6.69 12.36
CA LEU A 98 15.06 -5.37 12.98
C LEU A 98 14.05 -4.46 12.26
N ASP A 99 13.84 -4.67 10.95
CA ASP A 99 12.94 -3.92 10.07
C ASP A 99 11.56 -4.57 9.90
N ARG A 100 11.19 -5.51 10.77
CA ARG A 100 9.91 -6.23 10.72
C ARG A 100 8.69 -5.31 10.70
N TYR A 101 8.72 -4.23 11.48
CA TYR A 101 7.64 -3.26 11.55
C TYR A 101 8.07 -1.97 10.87
N LYS A 102 7.35 -1.58 9.82
CA LYS A 102 7.69 -0.42 9.02
C LYS A 102 6.45 0.32 8.57
N ALA A 103 6.37 1.59 8.94
CA ALA A 103 5.34 2.50 8.46
C ALA A 103 5.71 3.09 7.11
N LEU A 104 4.70 3.22 6.25
CA LEU A 104 4.79 4.01 5.03
C LEU A 104 4.82 5.51 5.38
N ASP A 105 5.04 6.34 4.37
CA ASP A 105 5.11 7.79 4.49
C ASP A 105 4.18 8.41 3.46
N TYR A 106 3.32 9.33 3.89
CA TYR A 106 2.40 10.02 2.97
C TYR A 106 3.12 10.82 1.89
N ASN A 107 4.27 11.40 2.22
CA ASN A 107 5.01 12.32 1.37
C ASN A 107 6.01 11.63 0.45
N ARG A 108 6.15 10.30 0.54
CA ARG A 108 7.08 9.50 -0.26
C ARG A 108 6.34 8.38 -0.99
N PRO A 109 6.91 7.85 -2.06
CA PRO A 109 6.46 6.59 -2.64
C PRO A 109 6.54 5.48 -1.61
N SER A 110 5.66 4.48 -1.77
CA SER A 110 5.86 3.22 -1.09
C SER A 110 7.18 2.58 -1.54
N HIS A 111 7.82 1.86 -0.64
CA HIS A 111 8.81 0.87 -1.05
C HIS A 111 8.10 -0.29 -1.76
N THR A 112 8.86 -1.11 -2.48
CA THR A 112 8.34 -2.21 -3.32
C THR A 112 7.36 -3.09 -2.55
N ILE A 113 6.16 -3.31 -3.11
CA ILE A 113 5.21 -4.31 -2.61
C ILE A 113 5.75 -5.70 -2.97
N VAL A 114 6.10 -6.51 -1.98
CA VAL A 114 6.52 -7.91 -2.19
C VAL A 114 5.39 -8.88 -1.91
N ALA A 115 5.35 -10.03 -2.59
CA ALA A 115 4.33 -11.06 -2.37
C ALA A 115 4.24 -11.56 -0.92
N HIS A 116 5.32 -11.41 -0.14
CA HIS A 116 5.34 -11.76 1.28
C HIS A 116 4.35 -10.94 2.13
N ILE A 117 3.84 -9.79 1.64
CA ILE A 117 2.77 -9.02 2.30
C ILE A 117 1.53 -9.87 2.62
N ALA A 118 1.31 -10.93 1.83
CA ALA A 118 0.24 -11.89 2.03
C ALA A 118 0.32 -12.62 3.39
N LYS A 119 1.53 -12.80 3.93
CA LYS A 119 1.81 -13.39 5.24
C LYS A 119 2.02 -12.31 6.29
N ASP A 120 2.90 -11.37 5.98
CA ASP A 120 3.36 -10.35 6.91
C ASP A 120 3.04 -8.94 6.40
N GLY A 121 2.00 -8.33 6.97
CA GLY A 121 1.62 -6.96 6.67
C GLY A 121 2.36 -5.91 7.51
N HIS A 122 3.22 -6.31 8.44
CA HIS A 122 3.90 -5.40 9.37
C HIS A 122 4.93 -4.50 8.68
N HIS A 123 5.40 -4.88 7.49
CA HIS A 123 6.30 -4.05 6.69
C HIS A 123 5.58 -2.91 5.94
N TYR A 124 4.23 -2.92 5.93
CA TYR A 124 3.40 -1.94 5.23
C TYR A 124 2.33 -1.38 6.18
N ILE A 125 2.76 -0.73 7.25
CA ILE A 125 1.86 -0.08 8.22
C ILE A 125 1.35 1.22 7.59
N HIS A 126 0.03 1.42 7.66
CA HIS A 126 -0.62 2.62 7.16
C HIS A 126 -0.19 3.83 8.01
N PRO A 127 0.17 4.99 7.41
CA PRO A 127 0.77 6.13 8.13
C PRO A 127 -0.23 6.89 9.03
N ASP A 128 -1.54 6.73 8.81
CA ASP A 128 -2.55 7.29 9.72
C ASP A 128 -2.61 6.52 11.06
N ILE A 129 -2.21 7.21 12.14
CA ILE A 129 -2.20 6.67 13.50
C ILE A 129 -3.60 6.30 14.02
N ASP A 130 -4.66 6.93 13.51
CA ASP A 130 -6.04 6.68 13.94
C ASP A 130 -6.66 5.49 13.20
N GLN A 131 -6.17 5.19 11.99
CA GLN A 131 -6.51 3.96 11.27
C GLN A 131 -5.82 2.74 11.87
N ASN A 132 -4.57 2.92 12.33
CA ASN A 132 -3.79 1.96 13.11
C ASN A 132 -3.86 0.52 12.57
N ARG A 133 -3.37 0.30 11.35
CA ARG A 133 -3.49 -0.98 10.63
C ARG A 133 -2.35 -1.14 9.62
N SER A 134 -2.21 -2.33 9.04
CA SER A 134 -1.48 -2.45 7.78
C SER A 134 -2.35 -1.95 6.61
N ILE A 135 -1.72 -1.73 5.45
CA ILE A 135 -2.46 -1.36 4.24
C ILE A 135 -3.50 -2.43 3.84
N THR A 136 -4.56 -1.97 3.18
CA THR A 136 -5.61 -2.84 2.61
C THR A 136 -5.14 -3.46 1.29
N LEU A 137 -5.91 -4.44 0.80
CA LEU A 137 -5.66 -5.04 -0.52
C LEU A 137 -5.77 -3.99 -1.62
N ARG A 138 -6.81 -3.14 -1.57
CA ARG A 138 -7.00 -2.06 -2.56
C ARG A 138 -5.87 -1.02 -2.52
N GLU A 139 -5.36 -0.67 -1.34
CA GLU A 139 -4.20 0.22 -1.23
C GLU A 139 -2.95 -0.40 -1.84
N ALA A 140 -2.67 -1.68 -1.55
CA ALA A 140 -1.54 -2.40 -2.16
C ALA A 140 -1.69 -2.48 -3.70
N ALA A 141 -2.91 -2.72 -4.19
CA ALA A 141 -3.20 -2.74 -5.62
C ALA A 141 -2.92 -1.38 -6.30
N ARG A 142 -3.38 -0.28 -5.71
CA ARG A 142 -3.09 1.07 -6.22
C ARG A 142 -1.60 1.40 -6.19
N ILE A 143 -0.89 1.05 -5.11
CA ILE A 143 0.56 1.21 -5.02
C ILE A 143 1.26 0.45 -6.17
N GLN A 144 0.77 -0.75 -6.50
CA GLN A 144 1.29 -1.55 -7.62
C GLN A 144 0.76 -1.10 -9.00
N GLY A 145 -0.02 -0.02 -9.06
CA GLY A 145 -0.50 0.55 -10.33
C GLY A 145 -1.73 -0.13 -10.93
N PHE A 146 -2.45 -0.97 -10.18
CA PHE A 146 -3.72 -1.52 -10.63
C PHE A 146 -4.83 -0.48 -10.54
N SER A 147 -5.67 -0.43 -11.57
CA SER A 147 -6.91 0.34 -11.56
C SER A 147 -7.95 -0.25 -10.60
N ASP A 148 -8.91 0.58 -10.21
CA ASP A 148 -9.94 0.19 -9.23
C ASP A 148 -11.02 -0.72 -9.84
N ASP A 149 -11.11 -0.80 -11.16
CA ASP A 149 -11.95 -1.76 -11.90
C ASP A 149 -11.33 -3.15 -12.01
N PHE A 150 -10.04 -3.31 -11.65
CA PHE A 150 -9.42 -4.62 -11.52
C PHE A 150 -9.86 -5.29 -10.22
N TYR A 151 -10.50 -6.45 -10.35
CA TYR A 151 -10.96 -7.26 -9.23
C TYR A 151 -10.09 -8.50 -9.06
N PHE A 152 -9.53 -8.70 -7.86
CA PHE A 152 -8.71 -9.86 -7.57
C PHE A 152 -9.60 -11.03 -7.12
N GLU A 153 -9.62 -12.09 -7.91
CA GLU A 153 -10.34 -13.32 -7.57
C GLU A 153 -9.62 -14.13 -6.47
N ASN A 154 -10.36 -15.03 -5.82
CA ASN A 154 -9.91 -15.93 -4.76
C ASN A 154 -9.71 -15.26 -3.39
N SER A 155 -8.89 -15.89 -2.54
CA SER A 155 -8.65 -15.45 -1.17
C SER A 155 -7.83 -14.16 -1.12
N ARG A 156 -7.99 -13.38 -0.04
CA ARG A 156 -7.18 -12.19 0.23
C ARG A 156 -5.67 -12.48 0.18
N THR A 157 -5.25 -13.64 0.67
CA THR A 157 -3.85 -14.07 0.63
C THR A 157 -3.38 -14.29 -0.80
N ALA A 158 -4.16 -14.96 -1.64
CA ALA A 158 -3.84 -15.15 -3.05
C ALA A 158 -3.77 -13.82 -3.81
N ALA A 159 -4.69 -12.90 -3.54
CA ALA A 159 -4.69 -11.57 -4.14
C ALA A 159 -3.43 -10.77 -3.77
N PHE A 160 -3.00 -10.77 -2.49
CA PHE A 160 -1.75 -10.12 -2.10
C PHE A 160 -0.51 -10.73 -2.78
N ILE A 161 -0.50 -12.05 -3.01
CA ILE A 161 0.57 -12.72 -3.77
C ILE A 161 0.55 -12.25 -5.23
N GLN A 162 -0.64 -12.19 -5.86
CA GLN A 162 -0.79 -11.68 -7.23
C GLN A 162 -0.29 -10.24 -7.34
N ILE A 163 -0.72 -9.35 -6.43
CA ILE A 163 -0.29 -7.96 -6.39
C ILE A 163 1.24 -7.88 -6.27
N GLY A 164 1.83 -8.55 -5.28
CA GLY A 164 3.27 -8.44 -5.03
C GLY A 164 4.17 -9.09 -6.09
N ASN A 165 3.66 -10.02 -6.90
CA ASN A 165 4.40 -10.64 -8.00
C ASN A 165 4.15 -9.97 -9.37
N ALA A 166 3.14 -9.11 -9.47
CA ALA A 166 2.77 -8.48 -10.73
C ALA A 166 3.82 -7.45 -11.19
N VAL A 167 3.96 -7.33 -12.51
CA VAL A 167 4.55 -6.14 -13.13
C VAL A 167 3.51 -5.02 -13.08
N PRO A 168 3.85 -3.81 -12.58
CA PRO A 168 2.89 -2.72 -12.47
C PRO A 168 2.18 -2.39 -13.80
N PRO A 169 0.82 -2.37 -13.86
CA PRO A 169 0.10 -2.11 -15.09
C PRO A 169 0.46 -0.77 -15.76
N ILE A 170 0.65 0.30 -14.99
CA ILE A 170 1.07 1.62 -15.51
C ILE A 170 2.44 1.52 -16.21
N PHE A 171 3.37 0.76 -15.64
CA PHE A 171 4.69 0.52 -16.26
C PHE A 171 4.57 -0.29 -17.55
N SER A 172 3.77 -1.37 -17.52
CA SER A 172 3.48 -2.20 -18.70
C SER A 172 2.84 -1.39 -19.84
N GLU A 173 1.92 -0.48 -19.52
CA GLU A 173 1.29 0.40 -20.52
C GLU A 173 2.33 1.30 -21.23
N LYS A 174 3.27 1.87 -20.48
CA LYS A 174 4.33 2.72 -21.04
C LYS A 174 5.28 1.93 -21.93
N ILE A 175 5.67 0.72 -21.52
CA ILE A 175 6.45 -0.18 -22.37
C ILE A 175 5.68 -0.50 -23.65
N ALA A 176 4.40 -0.86 -23.55
CA ALA A 176 3.57 -1.19 -24.71
C ALA A 176 3.45 0.00 -25.69
N LYS A 177 3.28 1.23 -25.18
CA LYS A 177 3.28 2.46 -26.00
C LYS A 177 4.63 2.67 -26.69
N ALA A 178 5.74 2.51 -25.97
CA ALA A 178 7.07 2.64 -26.54
C ALA A 178 7.32 1.62 -27.65
N ILE A 179 6.93 0.35 -27.44
CA ILE A 179 7.04 -0.70 -28.47
C ILE A 179 6.18 -0.38 -29.69
N ARG A 180 4.95 0.10 -29.49
CA ARG A 180 4.06 0.48 -30.59
C ARG A 180 4.63 1.63 -31.43
N GLU A 181 5.28 2.60 -30.79
CA GLU A 181 5.93 3.72 -31.49
C GLU A 181 7.17 3.31 -32.29
N LEU A 182 7.80 2.18 -31.94
CA LEU A 182 8.97 1.67 -32.67
C LEU A 182 8.64 1.11 -34.07
N ASN A 183 7.37 1.11 -34.50
CA ASN A 183 6.93 0.60 -35.81
C ASN A 183 7.61 -0.74 -36.14
N LEU A 184 7.44 -1.75 -35.29
CA LEU A 184 7.62 -3.14 -35.73
C LEU A 184 6.53 -3.38 -36.77
N THR A 185 6.94 -3.25 -38.04
CA THR A 185 6.19 -3.39 -39.29
C THR A 185 5.11 -4.46 -39.27
#